data_AF-A0A2G9RY48-F1
#
_entry.id   AF-A0A2G9RY48-F1
#
_cell.length_a   1.000
_cell.length_b   1.000
_cell.length_c   1.000
_cell.angle_alpha   90.00
_cell.angle_beta   90.00
_cell.angle_gamma   90.00
#
_symmetry.space_group_name_H-M   'P 1'
#
loop_
_entity.id
_entity.type
_entity.pdbx_description
1 polymer ?
#
loop_
_entity_poly.entity_id
_entity_poly.type
_entity_poly.pdbx_seq_one_letter_code
_entity_poly.pdbx_strand_id
1 'polypeptide(L)'
;MLRHIFQLCILESNQEILDLIHKLWQELITKANVQYVVAAACPWMGAWLCLMMQPAHLPIELNMLLEVKPKSKAGGKLRQGQGQTKEVTQEYIAGSDSVTEDSATRDFVVTRARIAAARLLGSLCCCICDPVVNAPSQEIKPAESLAQLLLFHLNSKSALQRISVALVVCEWASLQKECRTVSLAVQPRLLAVLSEHLYYDEIAIPFTRMQNECKQLISSLADAHIDIQSRVNCSVFTIDQANDLITTVFSEATAVLRGNPKAFQILDAKRQQVQMTVVETNQEWQVLQLRVHMFAACAIINLMQLPEKLNPIIKPLMESVKKEENTAVQNFAALCIAKLLQQCISRTPCPNPKILKNLCSSVCVDSNITPSVSCPAPVINHTDNSKGTPIESNI
;
A
#
# COMPACT_ATOMS: atom_id res chain seq x y z
N MET A 1 3.34 -27.05 -7.81
CA MET A 1 2.19 -26.38 -8.46
C MET A 1 1.81 -25.10 -7.71
N LEU A 2 1.34 -25.14 -6.46
CA LEU A 2 0.96 -23.94 -5.67
C LEU A 2 2.01 -22.82 -5.72
N ARG A 3 3.29 -23.13 -5.51
CA ARG A 3 4.38 -22.14 -5.58
C ARG A 3 4.46 -21.42 -6.94
N HIS A 4 4.29 -22.15 -8.05
CA HIS A 4 4.29 -21.54 -9.38
C HIS A 4 3.06 -20.65 -9.58
N ILE A 5 1.88 -21.08 -9.12
CA ILE A 5 0.66 -20.27 -9.24
C ILE A 5 0.79 -18.97 -8.44
N PHE A 6 1.32 -19.04 -7.22
CA PHE A 6 1.56 -17.85 -6.41
C PHE A 6 2.58 -16.90 -7.06
N GLN A 7 3.69 -17.44 -7.59
CA GLN A 7 4.68 -16.65 -8.31
C GLN A 7 4.09 -16.02 -9.58
N LEU A 8 3.28 -16.75 -10.35
CA LEU A 8 2.58 -16.17 -11.50
C LEU A 8 1.67 -15.02 -11.06
N CYS A 9 0.93 -15.19 -9.96
CA CYS A 9 0.04 -14.15 -9.44
C CYS A 9 0.77 -12.84 -9.13
N ILE A 10 1.93 -12.90 -8.47
CA ILE A 10 2.62 -11.68 -8.03
C ILE A 10 3.40 -11.00 -9.17
N LEU A 11 3.75 -11.75 -10.22
CA LEU A 11 4.42 -11.25 -11.42
C LEU A 11 3.45 -10.82 -12.53
N GLU A 12 2.14 -10.96 -12.32
CA GLU A 12 1.13 -10.67 -13.34
C GLU A 12 0.57 -9.25 -13.17
N SER A 13 0.51 -8.51 -14.27
CA SER A 13 -0.10 -7.18 -14.31
C SER A 13 -1.54 -7.22 -14.82
N ASN A 14 -1.91 -8.16 -15.68
CA ASN A 14 -3.22 -8.22 -16.33
C ASN A 14 -4.32 -8.74 -15.39
N GLN A 15 -5.41 -7.96 -15.26
CA GLN A 15 -6.55 -8.29 -14.38
C GLN A 15 -7.25 -9.61 -14.76
N GLU A 16 -7.45 -9.88 -16.05
CA GLU A 16 -8.14 -11.10 -16.49
C GLU A 16 -7.34 -12.35 -16.14
N ILE A 17 -6.02 -12.28 -16.28
CA ILE A 17 -5.12 -13.38 -15.92
C ILE A 17 -5.10 -13.57 -14.40
N LEU A 18 -5.06 -12.50 -13.62
CA LEU A 18 -5.17 -12.56 -12.16
C LEU A 18 -6.47 -13.26 -11.71
N ASP A 19 -7.59 -12.98 -12.37
CA ASP A 19 -8.88 -13.62 -12.08
C ASP A 19 -8.87 -15.12 -12.42
N LEU A 20 -8.22 -15.52 -13.52
CA LEU A 20 -8.03 -16.93 -13.88
C LEU A 20 -7.11 -17.65 -12.88
N ILE A 21 -6.02 -17.01 -12.47
CA ILE A 21 -5.09 -17.52 -11.45
C ILE A 21 -5.83 -17.74 -10.13
N HIS A 22 -6.67 -16.80 -9.71
CA HIS A 22 -7.47 -16.94 -8.51
C HIS A 22 -8.44 -18.13 -8.59
N LYS A 23 -9.17 -18.28 -9.70
CA LYS A 23 -10.07 -19.43 -9.92
C LYS A 23 -9.31 -20.76 -9.86
N LEU A 24 -8.16 -20.85 -10.53
CA LEU A 24 -7.30 -22.03 -10.52
C LEU A 24 -6.82 -22.37 -9.10
N TRP A 25 -6.40 -21.36 -8.35
CA TRP A 25 -5.98 -21.54 -6.96
C TRP A 25 -7.11 -22.08 -6.09
N GLN A 26 -8.32 -21.49 -6.18
CA GLN A 26 -9.49 -21.95 -5.42
C GLN A 26 -9.83 -23.41 -5.73
N GLU A 27 -9.90 -23.79 -7.01
CA GLU A 27 -10.17 -25.18 -7.39
C GLU A 27 -9.11 -26.14 -6.83
N LEU A 28 -7.83 -25.77 -6.87
CA LEU A 28 -6.76 -26.62 -6.36
C LEU A 28 -6.89 -26.84 -4.85
N ILE A 29 -7.06 -25.77 -4.06
CA ILE A 29 -7.10 -25.90 -2.59
C ILE A 29 -8.41 -26.50 -2.07
N THR A 30 -9.51 -26.39 -2.81
CA THR A 30 -10.82 -26.94 -2.40
C THR A 30 -10.99 -28.41 -2.75
N LYS A 31 -10.36 -28.89 -3.84
CA LYS A 31 -10.44 -30.30 -4.26
C LYS A 31 -9.41 -31.19 -3.59
N ALA A 32 -8.27 -30.63 -3.19
CA ALA A 32 -7.23 -31.38 -2.49
C ALA A 32 -7.58 -31.60 -1.01
N ASN A 33 -7.11 -32.70 -0.42
CA ASN A 33 -7.26 -32.94 1.02
C ASN A 33 -6.51 -31.84 1.80
N VAL A 34 -7.19 -31.22 2.77
CA VAL A 34 -6.67 -30.10 3.57
C VAL A 34 -5.33 -30.41 4.24
N GLN A 35 -5.11 -31.64 4.71
CA GLN A 35 -3.83 -32.03 5.33
C GLN A 35 -2.68 -31.95 4.33
N TYR A 36 -2.90 -32.40 3.10
CA TYR A 36 -1.88 -32.32 2.04
C TYR A 36 -1.66 -30.89 1.56
N VAL A 37 -2.71 -30.07 1.48
CA VAL A 37 -2.59 -28.64 1.15
C VAL A 37 -1.73 -27.94 2.21
N VAL A 38 -2.06 -28.12 3.49
CA VAL A 38 -1.35 -27.49 4.61
C VAL A 38 0.09 -27.98 4.69
N ALA A 39 0.33 -29.29 4.59
CA ALA A 39 1.69 -29.84 4.61
C ALA A 39 2.56 -29.31 3.45
N ALA A 40 1.98 -29.15 2.26
CA ALA A 40 2.70 -28.66 1.08
C ALA A 40 2.90 -27.14 1.07
N ALA A 41 2.01 -26.37 1.69
CA ALA A 41 1.95 -24.91 1.55
C ALA A 41 2.43 -24.16 2.80
N CYS A 42 2.13 -24.66 4.01
CA CYS A 42 2.45 -23.97 5.27
C CYS A 42 3.95 -23.61 5.40
N PRO A 43 4.91 -24.48 5.02
CA PRO A 43 6.34 -24.13 5.06
C PRO A 43 6.72 -22.95 4.15
N TRP A 44 5.92 -22.66 3.12
CA TRP A 44 6.17 -21.60 2.14
C TRP A 44 5.42 -20.30 2.45
N MET A 45 4.50 -20.30 3.42
CA MET A 45 3.69 -19.13 3.76
C MET A 45 4.56 -17.89 4.04
N GLY A 46 5.62 -18.04 4.85
CA GLY A 46 6.56 -16.94 5.13
C GLY A 46 7.26 -16.43 3.86
N ALA A 47 7.76 -17.33 3.01
CA ALA A 47 8.43 -16.95 1.77
C ALA A 47 7.49 -16.22 0.79
N TRP A 48 6.24 -16.67 0.68
CA TRP A 48 5.23 -16.03 -0.16
C TRP A 48 4.80 -14.66 0.36
N LEU A 49 4.69 -14.49 1.68
CA LEU A 49 4.51 -13.18 2.30
C LEU A 49 5.71 -12.27 1.99
N CYS A 50 6.94 -12.73 2.17
CA CYS A 50 8.15 -11.95 1.86
C CYS A 50 8.20 -11.54 0.38
N LEU A 51 7.76 -12.40 -0.53
CA LEU A 51 7.67 -12.08 -1.96
C LEU A 51 6.66 -10.96 -2.24
N MET A 52 5.49 -10.99 -1.60
CA MET A 52 4.48 -9.93 -1.71
C MET A 52 4.93 -8.59 -1.09
N MET A 53 5.81 -8.66 -0.09
CA MET A 53 6.38 -7.52 0.63
C MET A 53 7.57 -6.86 -0.08
N GLN A 54 8.03 -7.39 -1.22
CA GLN A 54 9.17 -6.80 -1.94
C GLN A 54 8.88 -5.35 -2.37
N PRO A 55 9.86 -4.44 -2.27
CA PRO A 55 9.73 -3.10 -2.81
C PRO A 55 9.45 -3.15 -4.31
N ALA A 56 8.49 -2.35 -4.76
CA ALA A 56 8.05 -2.40 -6.15
C ALA A 56 9.15 -1.98 -7.13
N HIS A 57 10.00 -1.03 -6.75
CA HIS A 57 11.04 -0.46 -7.62
C HIS A 57 12.31 -1.30 -7.70
N LEU A 58 12.41 -2.39 -6.92
CA LEU A 58 13.59 -3.27 -6.94
C LEU A 58 13.27 -4.59 -7.64
N PRO A 59 14.23 -5.16 -8.38
CA PRO A 59 14.09 -6.50 -8.93
C PRO A 59 14.00 -7.52 -7.79
N ILE A 60 13.18 -8.55 -7.97
CA ILE A 60 13.02 -9.63 -7.01
C ILE A 60 14.30 -10.48 -7.01
N GLU A 61 14.79 -10.81 -5.82
CA GLU A 61 15.95 -11.69 -5.69
C GLU A 61 15.65 -13.09 -6.27
N LEU A 62 16.57 -13.61 -7.10
CA LEU A 62 16.40 -14.89 -7.79
C LEU A 62 16.21 -16.07 -6.83
N ASN A 63 16.76 -16.01 -5.62
CA ASN A 63 16.59 -17.04 -4.58
C ASN A 63 15.14 -17.17 -4.09
N MET A 64 14.30 -16.14 -4.28
CA MET A 64 12.88 -16.14 -3.92
C MET A 64 12.01 -16.75 -5.02
N LEU A 65 12.54 -16.84 -6.24
CA LEU A 65 11.82 -17.31 -7.42
C LEU A 65 12.13 -18.79 -7.67
N LEU A 66 11.12 -19.49 -8.16
CA LEU A 66 11.32 -20.80 -8.75
C LEU A 66 11.91 -20.63 -10.14
N GLU A 67 13.18 -21.01 -10.28
CA GLU A 67 13.77 -21.22 -11.59
C GLU A 67 13.06 -22.39 -12.29
N VAL A 68 12.32 -22.08 -13.35
CA VAL A 68 11.98 -23.11 -14.34
C VAL A 68 13.26 -23.33 -15.14
N LYS A 69 14.11 -24.27 -14.70
CA LYS A 69 15.21 -24.74 -15.57
C LYS A 69 14.55 -25.20 -16.86
N PRO A 70 14.81 -24.57 -18.02
CA PRO A 70 14.30 -25.09 -19.27
C PRO A 70 14.87 -26.49 -19.39
N LYS A 71 14.00 -27.50 -19.52
CA LYS A 71 14.42 -28.84 -19.89
C LYS A 71 15.06 -28.71 -21.27
N SER A 72 16.39 -28.57 -21.32
CA SER A 72 17.13 -28.74 -22.56
C SER A 72 16.87 -30.18 -23.01
N LYS A 73 15.95 -30.36 -23.96
CA LYS A 73 15.83 -31.64 -24.66
C LYS A 73 17.18 -31.91 -25.30
N ALA A 74 17.76 -33.05 -24.96
CA ALA A 74 19.00 -33.57 -25.52
C ALA A 74 18.91 -33.72 -27.05
N GLY A 75 20.05 -33.57 -27.72
CA GLY A 75 20.30 -34.15 -29.04
C GLY A 75 20.68 -33.16 -30.13
N GLY A 76 21.97 -32.83 -30.23
CA GLY A 76 22.52 -32.15 -31.40
C GLY A 76 23.93 -31.63 -31.16
N LYS A 77 24.95 -32.42 -31.50
CA LYS A 77 26.31 -31.90 -31.68
C LYS A 77 26.26 -30.83 -32.77
N LEU A 78 26.55 -29.57 -32.46
CA LEU A 78 27.13 -28.61 -33.42
C LEU A 78 27.65 -27.34 -32.72
N ARG A 79 28.95 -27.12 -32.96
CA ARG A 79 29.74 -25.87 -32.98
C ARG A 79 29.80 -24.97 -31.74
N GLN A 80 31.02 -24.94 -31.17
CA GLN A 80 31.59 -23.82 -30.42
C GLN A 80 31.43 -22.51 -31.20
N GLY A 81 30.83 -21.50 -30.57
CA GLY A 81 30.73 -20.15 -31.11
C GLY A 81 30.00 -19.22 -30.15
N GLN A 82 30.76 -18.32 -29.53
CA GLN A 82 30.36 -17.12 -28.78
C GLN A 82 29.57 -17.34 -27.48
N GLY A 83 30.14 -16.85 -26.38
CA GLY A 83 29.50 -16.85 -25.07
C GLY A 83 28.17 -16.12 -25.10
N GLN A 84 27.09 -16.89 -25.05
CA GLN A 84 25.78 -16.36 -24.68
C GLN A 84 25.87 -15.98 -23.20
N THR A 85 26.09 -14.70 -22.94
CA THR A 85 25.72 -14.09 -21.65
C THR A 85 24.24 -14.42 -21.48
N LYS A 86 23.90 -15.34 -20.57
CA LYS A 86 22.50 -15.54 -20.16
C LYS A 86 22.01 -14.18 -19.68
N GLU A 87 21.16 -13.52 -20.47
CA GLU A 87 20.38 -12.39 -19.96
C GLU A 87 19.54 -12.96 -18.81
N VAL A 88 19.90 -12.60 -17.58
CA VAL A 88 19.10 -12.91 -16.41
C VAL A 88 17.93 -11.95 -16.47
N THR A 89 16.79 -12.42 -16.98
CA THR A 89 15.54 -11.63 -16.97
C THR A 89 15.23 -11.28 -15.53
N GLN A 90 15.28 -9.98 -15.21
CA GLN A 90 14.93 -9.47 -13.89
C GLN A 90 13.41 -9.44 -13.77
N GLU A 91 12.90 -10.03 -12.70
CA GLU A 91 11.47 -10.08 -12.42
C GLU A 91 11.12 -8.99 -11.40
N TYR A 92 9.95 -8.38 -11.59
CA TYR A 92 9.42 -7.32 -10.73
C TYR A 92 8.00 -7.67 -10.30
N ILE A 93 7.52 -7.09 -9.20
CA ILE A 93 6.11 -7.19 -8.82
C ILE A 93 5.26 -6.58 -9.96
N ALA A 94 4.22 -7.29 -10.38
CA ALA A 94 3.42 -6.99 -11.58
C ALA A 94 4.22 -7.02 -12.89
N GLY A 95 5.33 -7.78 -12.95
CA GLY A 95 6.05 -8.12 -14.18
C GLY A 95 7.03 -7.04 -14.63
N SER A 96 7.98 -7.42 -15.50
CA SER A 96 9.02 -6.52 -16.03
C SER A 96 8.45 -5.34 -16.82
N ASP A 97 7.34 -5.55 -17.54
CA ASP A 97 6.74 -4.53 -18.41
C ASP A 97 6.18 -3.36 -17.61
N SER A 98 5.81 -3.59 -16.35
CA SER A 98 5.33 -2.52 -15.47
C SER A 98 6.41 -1.48 -15.12
N VAL A 99 7.70 -1.79 -15.33
CA VAL A 99 8.82 -0.91 -14.95
C VAL A 99 8.91 0.31 -15.88
N THR A 100 8.45 0.16 -17.11
CA THR A 100 8.46 1.25 -18.11
C THR A 100 7.25 2.18 -18.01
N GLU A 101 6.26 1.82 -17.20
CA GLU A 101 5.04 2.62 -16.98
C GLU A 101 5.30 3.85 -16.09
N ASP A 102 4.41 4.83 -16.15
CA ASP A 102 4.45 5.97 -15.23
C ASP A 102 4.19 5.54 -13.77
N SER A 103 4.57 6.39 -12.81
CA SER A 103 4.50 6.08 -11.38
C SER A 103 3.09 5.73 -10.89
N ALA A 104 2.05 6.38 -11.41
CA ALA A 104 0.67 6.14 -10.98
C ALA A 104 0.15 4.81 -11.53
N THR A 105 0.40 4.53 -12.82
CA THR A 105 0.05 3.26 -13.45
C THR A 105 0.79 2.10 -12.78
N ARG A 106 2.10 2.27 -12.51
CA ARG A 106 2.91 1.26 -11.80
C ARG A 106 2.37 0.97 -10.40
N ASP A 107 2.09 1.99 -9.60
CA ASP A 107 1.53 1.81 -8.26
C ASP A 107 0.16 1.10 -8.30
N PHE A 108 -0.67 1.41 -9.29
CA PHE A 108 -1.95 0.73 -9.52
C PHE A 108 -1.78 -0.77 -9.79
N VAL A 109 -0.97 -1.15 -10.78
CA VAL A 109 -0.80 -2.58 -11.14
C VAL A 109 -0.09 -3.38 -10.06
N VAL A 110 0.88 -2.79 -9.36
CA VAL A 110 1.58 -3.41 -8.23
C VAL A 110 0.62 -3.64 -7.06
N THR A 111 -0.20 -2.64 -6.71
CA THR A 111 -1.20 -2.77 -5.65
C THR A 111 -2.20 -3.86 -6.00
N ARG A 112 -2.66 -3.91 -7.25
CA ARG A 112 -3.56 -4.96 -7.75
C ARG A 112 -2.95 -6.36 -7.64
N ALA A 113 -1.70 -6.54 -8.05
CA ALA A 113 -0.98 -7.81 -7.92
C ALA A 113 -0.88 -8.25 -6.45
N ARG A 114 -0.58 -7.32 -5.52
CA ARG A 114 -0.55 -7.61 -4.07
C ARG A 114 -1.92 -7.98 -3.51
N ILE A 115 -3.00 -7.31 -3.92
CA ILE A 115 -4.37 -7.68 -3.52
C ILE A 115 -4.72 -9.08 -4.04
N ALA A 116 -4.38 -9.39 -5.30
CA ALA A 116 -4.62 -10.71 -5.88
C ALA A 116 -3.81 -11.81 -5.13
N ALA A 117 -2.54 -11.57 -4.84
CA ALA A 117 -1.71 -12.47 -4.05
C ALA A 117 -2.27 -12.66 -2.63
N ALA A 118 -2.74 -11.58 -2.00
CA ALA A 118 -3.36 -11.64 -0.68
C ALA A 118 -4.66 -12.47 -0.68
N ARG A 119 -5.46 -12.47 -1.76
CA ARG A 119 -6.61 -13.37 -1.92
C ARG A 119 -6.20 -14.84 -1.92
N LEU A 120 -5.10 -15.16 -2.60
CA LEU A 120 -4.58 -16.53 -2.62
C LEU A 120 -4.17 -16.96 -1.21
N LEU A 121 -3.36 -16.15 -0.53
CA LEU A 121 -2.90 -16.44 0.83
C LEU A 121 -4.06 -16.45 1.84
N GLY A 122 -5.03 -15.54 1.71
CA GLY A 122 -6.20 -15.49 2.59
C GLY A 122 -7.05 -16.76 2.51
N SER A 123 -7.26 -17.29 1.30
CA SER A 123 -7.94 -18.58 1.13
C SER A 123 -7.12 -19.77 1.64
N LEU A 124 -5.78 -19.71 1.56
CA LEU A 124 -4.91 -20.71 2.19
C LEU A 124 -4.96 -20.63 3.72
N CYS A 125 -5.07 -19.43 4.29
CA CYS A 125 -5.28 -19.27 5.73
C CYS A 125 -6.52 -20.03 6.20
N CYS A 126 -7.60 -20.13 5.39
CA CYS A 126 -8.74 -20.98 5.74
C CYS A 126 -8.36 -22.45 5.88
N CYS A 127 -7.49 -22.98 5.03
CA CYS A 127 -7.00 -24.36 5.12
C CYS A 127 -6.10 -24.55 6.35
N ILE A 128 -5.19 -23.61 6.60
CA ILE A 128 -4.27 -23.63 7.76
C ILE A 128 -5.04 -23.55 9.08
N CYS A 129 -6.13 -22.79 9.09
CA CYS A 129 -7.02 -22.61 10.23
C CYS A 129 -8.07 -23.72 10.39
N ASP A 130 -8.11 -24.72 9.50
CA ASP A 130 -9.13 -25.75 9.52
C ASP A 130 -9.07 -26.56 10.84
N PRO A 131 -10.21 -26.82 11.51
CA PRO A 131 -10.21 -27.59 12.76
C PRO A 131 -9.58 -28.98 12.65
N VAL A 132 -9.64 -29.62 11.47
CA VAL A 132 -9.08 -30.96 11.23
C VAL A 132 -7.57 -30.97 11.41
N VAL A 133 -6.88 -29.90 10.99
CA VAL A 133 -5.41 -29.78 11.11
C VAL A 133 -4.97 -29.12 12.41
N ASN A 134 -5.90 -28.59 13.21
CA ASN A 134 -5.66 -27.95 14.50
C ASN A 134 -6.31 -28.71 15.67
N ALA A 135 -6.54 -30.02 15.50
CA ALA A 135 -7.13 -30.85 16.53
C ALA A 135 -6.25 -30.86 17.81
N PRO A 136 -6.84 -31.02 19.01
CA PRO A 136 -6.08 -31.03 20.27
C PRO A 136 -4.99 -32.11 20.37
N SER A 137 -5.07 -33.16 19.55
CA SER A 137 -4.09 -34.22 19.46
C SER A 137 -2.81 -33.84 18.70
N GLN A 138 -2.81 -32.73 17.96
CA GLN A 138 -1.64 -32.24 17.23
C GLN A 138 -0.72 -31.47 18.17
N GLU A 139 0.56 -31.84 18.21
CA GLU A 139 1.58 -31.12 19.00
C GLU A 139 1.83 -29.71 18.47
N ILE A 140 1.86 -29.56 17.13
CA ILE A 140 2.08 -28.27 16.46
C ILE A 140 0.79 -27.90 15.74
N LYS A 141 0.20 -26.77 16.13
CA LYS A 141 -1.02 -26.25 15.49
C LYS A 141 -0.65 -25.20 14.43
N PRO A 142 -0.92 -25.45 13.14
CA PRO A 142 -0.60 -24.52 12.07
C PRO A 142 -1.20 -23.11 12.26
N ALA A 143 -2.39 -23.01 12.88
CA ALA A 143 -3.02 -21.73 13.19
C ALA A 143 -2.22 -20.88 14.20
N GLU A 144 -1.53 -21.49 15.17
CA GLU A 144 -0.71 -20.77 16.14
C GLU A 144 0.56 -20.22 15.47
N SER A 145 1.22 -21.02 14.64
CA SER A 145 2.36 -20.58 13.81
C SER A 145 1.97 -19.46 12.84
N LEU A 146 0.79 -19.55 12.23
CA LEU A 146 0.24 -18.50 11.39
C LEU A 146 0.03 -17.20 12.19
N ALA A 147 -0.59 -17.27 13.37
CA ALA A 147 -0.80 -16.11 14.22
C ALA A 147 0.52 -15.42 14.58
N GLN A 148 1.56 -16.19 14.94
CA GLN A 148 2.88 -15.65 15.23
C GLN A 148 3.53 -14.97 14.02
N LEU A 149 3.42 -15.58 12.83
CA LEU A 149 3.95 -15.01 11.59
C LEU A 149 3.27 -13.69 11.22
N LEU A 150 1.94 -13.63 11.30
CA LEU A 150 1.18 -12.40 11.03
C LEU A 150 1.54 -11.30 12.05
N LEU A 151 1.64 -11.66 13.34
CA LEU A 151 2.03 -10.74 14.40
C LEU A 151 3.46 -10.21 14.22
N PHE A 152 4.40 -11.05 13.82
CA PHE A 152 5.79 -10.64 13.56
C PHE A 152 5.83 -9.45 12.58
N HIS A 153 5.15 -9.58 11.44
CA HIS A 153 5.12 -8.54 10.41
C HIS A 153 4.27 -7.32 10.80
N LEU A 154 3.16 -7.49 11.54
CA LEU A 154 2.39 -6.37 12.09
C LEU A 154 3.20 -5.53 13.09
N ASN A 155 4.16 -6.13 13.78
CA ASN A 155 5.06 -5.44 14.72
C ASN A 155 6.28 -4.80 14.05
N SER A 156 6.53 -5.04 12.76
CA SER A 156 7.66 -4.46 12.02
C SER A 156 7.55 -2.94 11.87
N LYS A 157 8.64 -2.30 11.43
CA LYS A 157 8.67 -0.87 11.02
C LYS A 157 8.45 -0.68 9.52
N SER A 158 8.16 -1.75 8.77
CA SER A 158 7.87 -1.66 7.34
C SER A 158 6.38 -1.46 7.11
N ALA A 159 6.04 -0.39 6.37
CA ALA A 159 4.68 -0.16 5.91
C ALA A 159 4.21 -1.30 5.01
N LEU A 160 5.07 -1.78 4.09
CA LEU A 160 4.75 -2.87 3.17
C LEU A 160 4.44 -4.17 3.89
N GLN A 161 5.19 -4.52 4.94
CA GLN A 161 4.91 -5.71 5.74
C GLN A 161 3.55 -5.62 6.45
N ARG A 162 3.26 -4.47 7.07
CA ARG A 162 1.98 -4.23 7.76
C ARG A 162 0.79 -4.26 6.81
N ILE A 163 0.90 -3.58 5.66
CA ILE A 163 -0.13 -3.56 4.61
C ILE A 163 -0.37 -4.98 4.07
N SER A 164 0.71 -5.70 3.75
CA SER A 164 0.65 -7.05 3.21
C SER A 164 -0.09 -8.01 4.15
N VAL A 165 0.24 -7.98 5.44
CA VAL A 165 -0.46 -8.81 6.43
C VAL A 165 -1.91 -8.36 6.63
N ALA A 166 -2.18 -7.06 6.70
CA ALA A 166 -3.54 -6.55 6.83
C ALA A 166 -4.42 -6.98 5.64
N LEU A 167 -3.87 -6.95 4.41
CA LEU A 167 -4.54 -7.48 3.22
C LEU A 167 -4.85 -8.98 3.34
N VAL A 168 -3.88 -9.81 3.76
CA VAL A 168 -4.11 -11.25 3.95
C VAL A 168 -5.16 -11.51 5.02
N VAL A 169 -5.16 -10.76 6.12
CA VAL A 169 -6.20 -10.86 7.16
C VAL A 169 -7.56 -10.44 6.62
N CYS A 170 -7.65 -9.36 5.82
CA CYS A 170 -8.89 -8.96 5.16
C CYS A 170 -9.47 -10.09 4.30
N GLU A 171 -8.64 -10.65 3.42
CA GLU A 171 -9.06 -11.66 2.45
C GLU A 171 -9.34 -13.01 3.11
N TRP A 172 -8.64 -13.35 4.18
CA TRP A 172 -8.95 -14.52 5.00
C TRP A 172 -10.29 -14.36 5.73
N ALA A 173 -10.48 -13.23 6.42
CA ALA A 173 -11.66 -12.99 7.23
C ALA A 173 -12.94 -12.79 6.38
N SER A 174 -12.81 -12.28 5.16
CA SER A 174 -13.92 -12.12 4.21
C SER A 174 -14.58 -13.45 3.82
N LEU A 175 -13.86 -14.57 3.95
CA LEU A 175 -14.36 -15.92 3.67
C LEU A 175 -15.18 -16.52 4.81
N GLN A 176 -15.34 -15.80 5.93
CA GLN A 176 -16.20 -16.17 7.08
C GLN A 176 -15.91 -17.55 7.69
N LYS A 177 -14.68 -18.04 7.55
CA LYS A 177 -14.17 -19.25 8.20
C LYS A 177 -13.32 -18.85 9.40
N GLU A 178 -13.98 -18.34 10.43
CA GLU A 178 -13.31 -17.76 11.59
C GLU A 178 -12.42 -18.77 12.32
N CYS A 179 -11.19 -18.36 12.64
CA CYS A 179 -10.32 -19.06 13.58
C CYS A 179 -10.08 -18.18 14.79
N ARG A 180 -10.69 -18.54 15.91
CA ARG A 180 -10.61 -17.75 17.14
C ARG A 180 -9.17 -17.49 17.57
N THR A 181 -8.28 -18.49 17.45
CA THR A 181 -6.87 -18.37 17.80
C THR A 181 -6.18 -17.24 17.04
N VAL A 182 -6.34 -17.21 15.70
CA VAL A 182 -5.70 -16.20 14.86
C VAL A 182 -6.37 -14.84 15.04
N SER A 183 -7.70 -14.77 15.02
CA SER A 183 -8.45 -13.52 15.18
C SER A 183 -8.11 -12.81 16.50
N LEU A 184 -8.11 -13.53 17.62
CA LEU A 184 -7.78 -12.96 18.93
C LEU A 184 -6.32 -12.49 19.04
N ALA A 185 -5.41 -13.13 18.30
CA ALA A 185 -4.02 -12.72 18.27
C ALA A 185 -3.83 -11.42 17.48
N VAL A 186 -4.39 -11.33 16.26
CA VAL A 186 -4.10 -10.20 15.35
C VAL A 186 -4.94 -8.96 15.62
N GLN A 187 -6.18 -9.10 16.11
CA GLN A 187 -7.12 -7.98 16.25
C GLN A 187 -6.63 -6.88 17.22
N PRO A 188 -6.11 -7.19 18.43
CA PRO A 188 -5.57 -6.15 19.31
C PRO A 188 -4.39 -5.41 18.68
N ARG A 189 -3.54 -6.14 17.95
CA ARG A 189 -2.39 -5.54 17.27
C ARG A 189 -2.81 -4.61 16.13
N LEU A 190 -3.78 -5.00 15.31
CA LEU A 190 -4.35 -4.17 14.25
C LEU A 190 -4.95 -2.88 14.82
N LEU A 191 -5.66 -2.95 15.96
CA LEU A 191 -6.18 -1.76 16.63
C LEU A 191 -5.07 -0.82 17.11
N ALA A 192 -3.96 -1.37 17.63
CA ALA A 192 -2.80 -0.57 18.02
C ALA A 192 -2.15 0.13 16.80
N VAL A 193 -2.08 -0.54 15.63
CA VAL A 193 -1.55 0.06 14.39
C VAL A 193 -2.27 1.37 14.05
N LEU A 194 -3.60 1.44 14.24
CA LEU A 194 -4.41 2.63 13.94
C LEU A 194 -4.06 3.87 14.77
N SER A 195 -3.31 3.71 15.86
CA SER A 195 -2.90 4.83 16.73
C SER A 195 -1.40 5.16 16.60
N GLU A 196 -0.63 4.30 15.94
CA GLU A 196 0.81 4.46 15.77
C GLU A 196 1.15 5.43 14.65
N HIS A 197 2.24 6.19 14.84
CA HIS A 197 2.80 7.13 13.88
C HIS A 197 4.30 6.85 13.78
N LEU A 198 4.68 5.95 12.88
CA LEU A 198 6.06 5.49 12.75
C LEU A 198 6.73 6.13 11.54
N TYR A 199 8.03 6.37 11.64
CA TYR A 199 8.87 6.54 10.45
C TYR A 199 9.14 5.14 9.88
N TYR A 200 8.59 4.88 8.71
CA TYR A 200 8.65 3.57 8.07
C TYR A 200 10.02 3.33 7.42
N ASP A 201 10.43 2.06 7.32
CA ASP A 201 11.69 1.69 6.68
C ASP A 201 11.74 2.16 5.21
N GLU A 202 10.59 2.22 4.53
CA GLU A 202 10.45 2.64 3.14
C GLU A 202 10.87 4.10 2.89
N ILE A 203 10.80 4.98 3.90
CA ILE A 203 11.22 6.39 3.77
C ILE A 203 12.65 6.63 4.26
N ALA A 204 13.42 5.59 4.61
CA ALA A 204 14.75 5.76 5.21
C ALA A 204 15.70 6.58 4.31
N ILE A 205 15.67 6.35 3.00
CA ILE A 205 16.50 7.07 2.01
C ILE A 205 16.10 8.55 1.92
N PRO A 206 14.84 8.92 1.57
CA PRO A 206 14.43 10.32 1.49
C PRO A 206 14.56 11.03 2.85
N PHE A 207 14.27 10.34 3.95
CA PHE A 207 14.46 10.88 5.29
C PHE A 207 15.94 11.19 5.57
N THR A 208 16.88 10.29 5.23
CA THR A 208 18.32 10.55 5.39
C THR A 208 18.78 11.73 4.52
N ARG A 209 18.27 11.84 3.29
CA ARG A 209 18.53 12.99 2.43
C ARG A 209 18.04 14.29 3.08
N MET A 210 16.82 14.30 3.59
CA MET A 210 16.25 15.43 4.34
C MET A 210 17.16 15.83 5.52
N GLN A 211 17.63 14.86 6.34
CA GLN A 211 18.54 15.13 7.45
C GLN A 211 19.81 15.87 6.99
N ASN A 212 20.41 15.40 5.90
CA ASN A 212 21.65 15.95 5.38
C ASN A 212 21.44 17.36 4.81
N GLU A 213 20.36 17.59 4.07
CA GLU A 213 20.04 18.90 3.51
C GLU A 213 19.71 19.93 4.62
N CYS A 214 18.99 19.54 5.67
CA CYS A 214 18.78 20.40 6.84
C CYS A 214 20.10 20.79 7.51
N LYS A 215 21.02 19.84 7.72
CA LYS A 215 22.35 20.12 8.30
C LYS A 215 23.20 21.03 7.40
N GLN A 216 23.11 20.86 6.09
CA GLN A 216 23.78 21.75 5.13
C GLN A 216 23.21 23.17 5.22
N LEU A 217 21.89 23.34 5.32
CA LEU A 217 21.27 24.66 5.48
C LEU A 217 21.75 25.36 6.77
N ILE A 218 21.81 24.62 7.88
CA ILE A 218 22.32 25.14 9.16
C ILE A 218 23.79 25.58 9.01
N SER A 219 24.60 24.79 8.29
CA SER A 219 25.99 25.13 8.02
C SER A 219 26.10 26.41 7.18
N SER A 220 25.29 26.55 6.13
CA SER A 220 25.25 27.76 5.31
C SER A 220 24.80 29.01 6.08
N LEU A 221 23.88 28.86 7.03
CA LEU A 221 23.49 29.96 7.93
C LEU A 221 24.66 30.35 8.84
N ALA A 222 25.38 29.37 9.40
CA ALA A 222 26.55 29.62 10.23
C ALA A 222 27.68 30.31 9.44
N ASP A 223 27.93 29.91 8.19
CA ASP A 223 28.91 30.54 7.29
C ASP A 223 28.55 32.00 6.98
N ALA A 224 27.24 32.33 6.98
CA ALA A 224 26.74 33.70 6.88
C ALA A 224 26.74 34.46 8.22
N HIS A 225 27.37 33.92 9.26
CA HIS A 225 27.41 34.42 10.64
C HIS A 225 26.02 34.54 11.30
N ILE A 226 25.07 33.69 10.90
CA ILE A 226 23.74 33.58 11.52
C ILE A 226 23.74 32.36 12.43
N ASP A 227 23.76 32.60 13.75
CA ASP A 227 23.70 31.53 14.73
C ASP A 227 22.24 31.14 15.06
N ILE A 228 21.94 29.86 14.84
CA ILE A 228 20.64 29.24 15.18
C ILE A 228 20.79 28.05 16.15
N GLN A 229 21.98 27.82 16.72
CA GLN A 229 22.23 26.69 17.62
C GLN A 229 21.34 26.72 18.88
N SER A 230 20.98 27.92 19.36
CA SER A 230 20.04 28.10 20.47
C SER A 230 18.60 27.68 20.13
N ARG A 231 18.26 27.62 18.85
CA ARG A 231 16.90 27.34 18.34
C ARG A 231 16.75 25.91 17.82
N VAL A 232 17.86 25.28 17.44
CA VAL A 232 17.89 23.95 16.85
C VAL A 232 18.84 23.07 17.65
N ASN A 233 18.29 22.29 18.57
CA ASN A 233 19.05 21.35 19.40
C ASN A 233 18.58 19.91 19.17
N CYS A 234 18.72 19.41 17.94
CA CYS A 234 18.30 18.07 17.54
C CYS A 234 19.41 17.37 16.75
N SER A 235 19.78 16.15 17.15
CA SER A 235 20.73 15.31 16.40
C SER A 235 20.11 14.70 15.13
N VAL A 236 18.80 14.45 15.19
CA VAL A 236 17.94 13.93 14.12
C VAL A 236 16.65 14.75 14.11
N PHE A 237 16.29 15.30 12.97
CA PHE A 237 15.06 16.08 12.78
C PHE A 237 13.86 15.16 12.57
N THR A 238 12.75 15.44 13.22
CA THR A 238 11.44 14.99 12.72
C THR A 238 11.06 15.79 11.45
N ILE A 239 10.10 15.29 10.67
CA ILE A 239 9.57 16.05 9.52
C ILE A 239 8.99 17.40 9.98
N ASP A 240 8.32 17.45 11.14
CA ASP A 240 7.79 18.70 11.69
C ASP A 240 8.89 19.69 12.06
N GLN A 241 9.97 19.21 12.68
CA GLN A 241 11.13 20.05 13.02
C GLN A 241 11.86 20.54 11.75
N ALA A 242 11.96 19.70 10.73
CA ALA A 242 12.53 20.10 9.45
C ALA A 242 11.66 21.16 8.76
N ASN A 243 10.32 21.05 8.84
CA ASN A 243 9.39 22.06 8.37
C ASN A 243 9.53 23.38 9.13
N ASP A 244 9.63 23.34 10.46
CA ASP A 244 9.82 24.54 11.27
C ASP A 244 11.16 25.24 10.97
N LEU A 245 12.22 24.44 10.73
CA LEU A 245 13.53 24.94 10.32
C LEU A 245 13.45 25.78 9.04
N ILE A 246 12.80 25.27 7.99
CA ILE A 246 12.70 25.93 6.68
C ILE A 246 11.63 27.03 6.61
N THR A 247 10.84 27.20 7.66
CA THR A 247 9.77 28.21 7.75
C THR A 247 10.09 29.23 8.84
N THR A 248 9.60 29.00 10.07
CA THR A 248 9.70 29.92 11.21
C THR A 248 11.14 30.27 11.53
N VAL A 249 11.99 29.25 11.73
CA VAL A 249 13.37 29.46 12.16
C VAL A 249 14.16 30.22 11.09
N PHE A 250 14.05 29.81 9.83
CA PHE A 250 14.73 30.50 8.73
C PHE A 250 14.29 31.96 8.60
N SER A 251 12.97 32.22 8.62
CA SER A 251 12.41 33.58 8.50
C SER A 251 12.93 34.51 9.60
N GLU A 252 12.90 34.04 10.84
CA GLU A 252 13.37 34.82 11.99
C GLU A 252 14.89 35.03 11.97
N ALA A 253 15.66 33.97 11.66
CA ALA A 253 17.11 34.02 11.64
C ALA A 253 17.66 34.92 10.53
N THR A 254 17.00 34.95 9.37
CA THR A 254 17.41 35.77 8.22
C THR A 254 16.85 37.19 8.23
N ALA A 255 16.03 37.55 9.22
CA ALA A 255 15.51 38.91 9.36
C ALA A 255 16.61 39.99 9.47
N VAL A 256 17.80 39.62 9.96
CA VAL A 256 18.99 40.50 10.02
C VAL A 256 19.58 40.81 8.65
N LEU A 257 19.28 40.01 7.63
CA LEU A 257 19.80 40.17 6.25
C LEU A 257 18.97 41.12 5.39
N ARG A 258 17.99 41.84 5.94
CA ARG A 258 17.15 42.80 5.17
C ARG A 258 17.95 43.83 4.36
N GLY A 259 19.17 44.16 4.80
CA GLY A 259 20.09 45.06 4.09
C GLY A 259 21.03 44.39 3.08
N ASN A 260 21.06 43.06 3.00
CA ASN A 260 21.94 42.29 2.12
C ASN A 260 21.15 41.30 1.24
N PRO A 261 20.52 41.80 0.15
CA PRO A 261 19.63 40.99 -0.68
C PRO A 261 20.35 39.83 -1.40
N LYS A 262 21.63 40.01 -1.74
CA LYS A 262 22.42 38.95 -2.41
C LYS A 262 22.68 37.77 -1.47
N ALA A 263 23.08 38.03 -0.21
CA ALA A 263 23.28 36.98 0.78
C ALA A 263 21.97 36.26 1.11
N PHE A 264 20.87 37.00 1.22
CA PHE A 264 19.54 36.41 1.45
C PHE A 264 19.12 35.49 0.29
N GLN A 265 19.29 35.91 -0.96
CA GLN A 265 18.92 35.10 -2.13
C GLN A 265 19.65 33.75 -2.18
N ILE A 266 20.94 33.72 -1.83
CA ILE A 266 21.73 32.48 -1.81
C ILE A 266 21.18 31.51 -0.75
N LEU A 267 20.91 32.01 0.46
CA LEU A 267 20.36 31.21 1.55
C LEU A 267 18.93 30.76 1.27
N ASP A 268 18.10 31.62 0.69
CA ASP A 268 16.72 31.28 0.34
C ASP A 268 16.67 30.22 -0.77
N ALA A 269 17.56 30.28 -1.77
CA ALA A 269 17.68 29.22 -2.77
C ALA A 269 18.03 27.87 -2.12
N LYS A 270 18.93 27.85 -1.13
CA LYS A 270 19.26 26.63 -0.38
C LYS A 270 18.09 26.15 0.48
N ARG A 271 17.36 27.06 1.13
CA ARG A 271 16.14 26.75 1.89
C ARG A 271 15.03 26.19 1.00
N GLN A 272 14.85 26.73 -0.21
CA GLN A 272 13.90 26.21 -1.21
C GLN A 272 14.26 24.78 -1.63
N GLN A 273 15.55 24.47 -1.83
CA GLN A 273 16.00 23.11 -2.08
C GLN A 273 15.59 22.15 -0.95
N VAL A 274 15.90 22.53 0.30
CA VAL A 274 15.56 21.72 1.48
C VAL A 274 14.05 21.58 1.62
N GLN A 275 13.29 22.64 1.33
CA GLN A 275 11.83 22.62 1.36
C GLN A 275 11.25 21.57 0.40
N MET A 276 11.77 21.45 -0.82
CA MET A 276 11.31 20.42 -1.75
C MET A 276 11.49 19.02 -1.16
N THR A 277 12.67 18.72 -0.61
CA THR A 277 12.95 17.41 -0.02
C THR A 277 12.14 17.13 1.25
N VAL A 278 11.87 18.15 2.08
CA VAL A 278 10.98 18.00 3.26
C VAL A 278 9.55 17.69 2.82
N VAL A 279 9.04 18.39 1.79
CA VAL A 279 7.70 18.17 1.25
C VAL A 279 7.57 16.78 0.63
N GLU A 280 8.53 16.37 -0.21
CA GLU A 280 8.59 15.03 -0.82
C GLU A 280 8.59 13.94 0.26
N THR A 281 9.50 14.02 1.24
CA THR A 281 9.59 13.05 2.33
C THR A 281 8.30 12.96 3.15
N ASN A 282 7.67 14.11 3.42
CA ASN A 282 6.41 14.18 4.15
C ASN A 282 5.26 13.55 3.35
N GLN A 283 5.18 13.82 2.05
CA GLN A 283 4.15 13.26 1.19
C GLN A 283 4.26 11.73 1.11
N GLU A 284 5.47 11.19 0.91
CA GLU A 284 5.69 9.75 0.93
C GLU A 284 5.30 9.11 2.26
N TRP A 285 5.69 9.74 3.39
CA TRP A 285 5.30 9.28 4.71
C TRP A 285 3.79 9.27 4.91
N GLN A 286 3.09 10.34 4.50
CA GLN A 286 1.64 10.47 4.63
C GLN A 286 0.88 9.41 3.83
N VAL A 287 1.32 9.11 2.60
CA VAL A 287 0.72 8.07 1.77
C VAL A 287 0.86 6.70 2.44
N LEU A 288 2.05 6.36 2.92
CA LEU A 288 2.29 5.09 3.62
C LEU A 288 1.47 4.99 4.91
N GLN A 289 1.46 6.06 5.71
CA GLN A 289 0.70 6.13 6.95
C GLN A 289 -0.80 5.92 6.70
N LEU A 290 -1.37 6.61 5.71
CA LEU A 290 -2.78 6.49 5.33
C LEU A 290 -3.11 5.06 4.92
N ARG A 291 -2.29 4.46 4.04
CA ARG A 291 -2.49 3.08 3.57
C ARG A 291 -2.39 2.06 4.69
N VAL A 292 -1.39 2.15 5.57
CA VAL A 292 -1.23 1.26 6.73
C VAL A 292 -2.47 1.32 7.63
N HIS A 293 -2.93 2.52 7.98
CA HIS A 293 -4.13 2.68 8.81
C HIS A 293 -5.39 2.19 8.11
N MET A 294 -5.55 2.50 6.82
CA MET A 294 -6.72 2.08 6.06
C MET A 294 -6.80 0.55 5.95
N PHE A 295 -5.73 -0.13 5.57
CA PHE A 295 -5.75 -1.59 5.46
C PHE A 295 -5.91 -2.28 6.82
N ALA A 296 -5.32 -1.74 7.89
CA ALA A 296 -5.57 -2.24 9.25
C ALA A 296 -7.05 -2.09 9.66
N ALA A 297 -7.67 -0.95 9.35
CA ALA A 297 -9.10 -0.72 9.59
C ALA A 297 -9.96 -1.70 8.78
N CYS A 298 -9.63 -1.93 7.51
CA CYS A 298 -10.29 -2.94 6.67
C CYS A 298 -10.20 -4.34 7.28
N ALA A 299 -9.04 -4.72 7.82
CA ALA A 299 -8.85 -6.03 8.42
C ALA A 299 -9.76 -6.22 9.64
N ILE A 300 -9.85 -5.22 10.51
CA ILE A 300 -10.75 -5.23 11.67
C ILE A 300 -12.22 -5.33 11.26
N ILE A 301 -12.63 -4.62 10.21
CA ILE A 301 -14.00 -4.71 9.66
C ILE A 301 -14.29 -6.13 9.16
N ASN A 302 -13.37 -6.72 8.38
CA ASN A 302 -13.59 -8.07 7.84
C ASN A 302 -13.56 -9.15 8.93
N LEU A 303 -12.83 -8.92 10.03
CA LEU A 303 -12.89 -9.78 11.22
C LEU A 303 -14.23 -9.72 11.97
N MET A 304 -15.14 -8.80 11.61
CA MET A 304 -16.44 -8.59 12.28
C MET A 304 -16.31 -8.26 13.78
N GLN A 305 -15.17 -7.72 14.21
CA GLN A 305 -14.83 -7.44 15.61
C GLN A 305 -14.56 -5.95 15.83
N LEU A 306 -15.58 -5.12 15.54
CA LEU A 306 -15.49 -3.66 15.66
C LEU A 306 -15.36 -3.22 17.14
N PRO A 307 -14.46 -2.27 17.46
CA PRO A 307 -14.37 -1.66 18.77
C PRO A 307 -15.60 -0.81 19.09
N GLU A 308 -15.74 -0.38 20.35
CA GLU A 308 -16.79 0.56 20.76
C GLU A 308 -16.66 1.92 20.05
N LYS A 309 -15.45 2.48 20.05
CA LYS A 309 -15.12 3.76 19.41
C LYS A 309 -14.70 3.53 17.96
N LEU A 310 -15.52 3.99 17.01
CA LEU A 310 -15.31 3.74 15.58
C LEU A 310 -14.47 4.81 14.84
N ASN A 311 -14.19 5.96 15.46
CA ASN A 311 -13.44 7.04 14.80
C ASN A 311 -12.08 6.61 14.25
N PRO A 312 -11.26 5.80 14.96
CA PRO A 312 -9.99 5.31 14.43
C PRO A 312 -10.13 4.39 13.20
N ILE A 313 -11.30 3.79 12.98
CA ILE A 313 -11.60 2.95 11.81
C ILE A 313 -12.19 3.80 10.67
N ILE A 314 -13.15 4.66 10.99
CA ILE A 314 -13.86 5.49 10.00
C ILE A 314 -12.91 6.48 9.34
N LYS A 315 -12.05 7.15 10.13
CA LYS A 315 -11.18 8.23 9.63
C LYS A 315 -10.27 7.78 8.48
N PRO A 316 -9.43 6.75 8.61
CA PRO A 316 -8.52 6.36 7.52
C PRO A 316 -9.26 5.87 6.27
N LEU A 317 -10.41 5.21 6.41
CA LEU A 317 -11.26 4.83 5.26
C LEU A 317 -11.79 6.05 4.52
N MET A 318 -12.35 7.01 5.27
CA MET A 318 -12.91 8.25 4.70
C MET A 318 -11.83 9.15 4.10
N GLU A 319 -10.62 9.17 4.66
CA GLU A 319 -9.49 9.88 4.08
C GLU A 319 -9.00 9.21 2.79
N SER A 320 -8.94 7.87 2.77
CA SER A 320 -8.49 7.11 1.59
C SER A 320 -9.41 7.33 0.39
N VAL A 321 -10.74 7.24 0.57
CA VAL A 321 -11.67 7.49 -0.56
C VAL A 321 -11.64 8.93 -1.09
N LYS A 322 -10.98 9.87 -0.39
CA LYS A 322 -10.90 11.29 -0.79
C LYS A 322 -9.54 11.70 -1.33
N LYS A 323 -8.46 11.17 -0.75
CA LYS A 323 -7.09 11.66 -0.95
C LYS A 323 -6.20 10.68 -1.68
N GLU A 324 -6.53 9.39 -1.66
CA GLU A 324 -5.70 8.37 -2.29
C GLU A 324 -5.81 8.50 -3.82
N GLU A 325 -4.69 8.46 -4.54
CA GLU A 325 -4.70 8.58 -6.00
C GLU A 325 -4.89 7.21 -6.67
N ASN A 326 -4.44 6.15 -5.99
CA ASN A 326 -4.56 4.79 -6.49
C ASN A 326 -6.00 4.27 -6.39
N THR A 327 -6.64 4.11 -7.55
CA THR A 327 -8.03 3.66 -7.64
C THR A 327 -8.24 2.25 -7.10
N ALA A 328 -7.25 1.36 -7.11
CA ALA A 328 -7.36 0.05 -6.48
C ALA A 328 -7.48 0.16 -4.96
N VAL A 329 -6.71 1.06 -4.35
CA VAL A 329 -6.77 1.35 -2.90
C VAL A 329 -8.09 2.06 -2.55
N GLN A 330 -8.51 3.06 -3.33
CA GLN A 330 -9.80 3.74 -3.14
C GLN A 330 -10.97 2.75 -3.21
N ASN A 331 -10.99 1.87 -4.20
CA ASN A 331 -12.04 0.86 -4.37
C ASN A 331 -12.06 -0.12 -3.19
N PHE A 332 -10.90 -0.54 -2.69
CA PHE A 332 -10.80 -1.41 -1.52
C PHE A 332 -11.39 -0.73 -0.26
N ALA A 333 -11.06 0.55 -0.05
CA ALA A 333 -11.63 1.35 1.04
C ALA A 333 -13.14 1.51 0.90
N ALA A 334 -13.66 1.81 -0.30
CA ALA A 334 -15.09 1.96 -0.56
C ALA A 334 -15.88 0.68 -0.24
N LEU A 335 -15.37 -0.48 -0.67
CA LEU A 335 -15.95 -1.78 -0.35
C LEU A 335 -15.98 -2.04 1.17
N CYS A 336 -14.92 -1.67 1.89
CA CYS A 336 -14.87 -1.83 3.34
C CYS A 336 -15.78 -0.84 4.08
N ILE A 337 -15.99 0.37 3.55
CA ILE A 337 -16.99 1.31 4.08
C ILE A 337 -18.39 0.71 3.95
N ALA A 338 -18.74 0.10 2.82
CA ALA A 338 -20.04 -0.56 2.66
C ALA A 338 -20.25 -1.67 3.71
N LYS A 339 -19.23 -2.50 3.95
CA LYS A 339 -19.24 -3.52 5.01
C LYS A 339 -19.37 -2.89 6.40
N LEU A 340 -18.65 -1.81 6.68
CA LEU A 340 -18.74 -1.10 7.97
C LEU A 340 -20.15 -0.54 8.20
N LEU A 341 -20.76 0.08 7.18
CA LEU A 341 -22.12 0.59 7.25
C LEU A 341 -23.11 -0.53 7.59
N GLN A 342 -22.98 -1.69 6.93
CA GLN A 342 -23.81 -2.86 7.21
C GLN A 342 -23.69 -3.33 8.68
N GLN A 343 -22.46 -3.42 9.19
CA GLN A 343 -22.20 -3.82 10.59
C GLN A 343 -22.69 -2.80 11.63
N CYS A 344 -22.86 -1.54 11.21
CA CYS A 344 -23.24 -0.44 12.09
C CYS A 344 -24.75 -0.18 12.17
N ILE A 345 -25.58 -0.89 11.39
CA ILE A 345 -27.04 -0.68 11.32
C ILE A 345 -27.70 -0.75 12.71
N SER A 346 -27.29 -1.72 13.54
CA SER A 346 -27.88 -1.96 14.86
C SER A 346 -27.20 -1.18 16.00
N ARG A 347 -26.15 -0.39 15.72
CA ARG A 347 -25.42 0.33 16.77
C ARG A 347 -26.19 1.55 17.25
N THR A 348 -26.10 1.84 18.54
CA THR A 348 -26.68 3.02 19.17
C THR A 348 -25.60 3.81 19.93
N PRO A 349 -25.22 5.03 19.51
CA PRO A 349 -25.68 5.72 18.30
C PRO A 349 -25.14 5.08 17.01
N CYS A 350 -25.93 5.13 15.93
CA CYS A 350 -25.51 4.65 14.62
C CYS A 350 -24.64 5.70 13.91
N PRO A 351 -23.41 5.37 13.46
CA PRO A 351 -22.54 6.31 12.75
C PRO A 351 -22.96 6.54 11.28
N ASN A 352 -23.79 5.66 10.70
CA ASN A 352 -24.07 5.63 9.26
C ASN A 352 -24.58 6.95 8.68
N PRO A 353 -25.54 7.68 9.31
CA PRO A 353 -26.03 8.93 8.76
C PRO A 353 -24.92 9.98 8.55
N LYS A 354 -23.95 10.02 9.47
CA LYS A 354 -22.82 10.95 9.38
C LYS A 354 -21.84 10.55 8.28
N ILE A 355 -21.55 9.25 8.15
CA ILE A 355 -20.67 8.71 7.10
C ILE A 355 -21.29 8.98 5.72
N LEU A 356 -22.55 8.59 5.53
CA LEU A 356 -23.28 8.79 4.26
C LEU A 356 -23.37 10.26 3.87
N LYS A 357 -23.71 11.15 4.81
CA LYS A 357 -23.72 12.59 4.55
C LYS A 357 -22.35 13.07 4.06
N ASN A 358 -21.27 12.60 4.68
CA ASN A 358 -19.92 12.99 4.30
C ASN A 358 -19.50 12.45 2.91
N LEU A 359 -19.89 11.22 2.58
CA LEU A 359 -19.67 10.64 1.25
C LEU A 359 -20.44 11.41 0.18
N CYS A 360 -21.75 11.66 0.38
CA CYS A 360 -22.55 12.44 -0.56
C CYS A 360 -21.97 13.84 -0.78
N SER A 361 -21.57 14.53 0.30
CA SER A 361 -20.89 15.82 0.17
C SER A 361 -19.59 15.75 -0.62
N SER A 362 -18.85 14.63 -0.54
CA SER A 362 -17.56 14.48 -1.23
C SER A 362 -17.73 14.24 -2.74
N VAL A 363 -18.78 13.51 -3.15
CA VAL A 363 -19.09 13.27 -4.56
C VAL A 363 -19.57 14.56 -5.26
N CYS A 364 -20.19 15.46 -4.52
CA CYS A 364 -20.72 16.73 -5.05
C CYS A 364 -19.71 17.89 -5.06
N VAL A 365 -18.41 17.65 -4.83
CA VAL A 365 -17.40 18.73 -4.73
C VAL A 365 -17.02 19.31 -6.10
N ASP A 366 -17.04 18.49 -7.16
CA ASP A 366 -16.68 18.95 -8.50
C ASP A 366 -17.83 19.75 -9.12
N SER A 367 -17.64 21.08 -9.24
CA SER A 367 -18.62 21.99 -9.82
C SER A 367 -18.89 21.77 -11.30
N ASN A 368 -18.00 21.07 -12.02
CA ASN A 368 -18.20 20.74 -13.43
C ASN A 368 -19.19 19.58 -13.59
N ILE A 369 -19.26 18.68 -12.61
CA ILE A 369 -20.17 17.52 -12.61
C ILE A 369 -21.43 17.83 -11.81
N THR A 370 -21.29 18.53 -10.67
CA THR A 370 -22.39 18.93 -9.78
C THR A 370 -22.40 20.45 -9.62
N PRO A 371 -23.10 21.20 -10.50
CA PRO A 371 -23.16 22.65 -10.43
C PRO A 371 -23.77 23.14 -9.12
N SER A 372 -23.25 24.27 -8.62
CA SER A 372 -23.84 24.90 -7.44
C SER A 372 -25.18 25.55 -7.77
N VAL A 373 -26.18 25.35 -6.91
CA VAL A 373 -27.47 26.05 -7.02
C VAL A 373 -27.30 27.57 -6.96
N SER A 374 -26.26 28.06 -6.26
CA SER A 374 -25.94 29.50 -6.19
C SER A 374 -25.10 30.01 -7.37
N CYS A 375 -24.59 29.14 -8.23
CA CYS A 375 -23.80 29.49 -9.40
C CYS A 375 -24.02 28.45 -10.51
N PRO A 376 -25.09 28.57 -11.30
CA PRO A 376 -25.37 27.65 -12.39
C PRO A 376 -24.21 27.68 -13.39
N ALA A 377 -23.67 26.51 -13.76
CA ALA A 377 -22.62 26.45 -14.77
C ALA A 377 -23.12 27.06 -16.09
N PRO A 378 -22.28 27.84 -16.80
CA PRO A 378 -22.68 28.39 -18.09
C PRO A 378 -22.99 27.26 -19.08
N VAL A 379 -24.09 27.41 -19.81
CA VAL A 379 -24.50 26.45 -20.84
C VAL A 379 -23.38 26.34 -21.88
N ILE A 380 -22.75 25.17 -21.98
CA ILE A 380 -21.78 24.89 -23.04
C ILE A 380 -22.60 24.77 -24.34
N ASN A 381 -22.68 25.85 -25.11
CA ASN A 381 -23.21 25.80 -26.46
C ASN A 381 -22.21 25.00 -27.32
N HIS A 382 -22.48 23.71 -27.52
CA HIS A 382 -21.90 22.98 -28.64
C HIS A 382 -22.44 23.63 -29.93
N THR A 383 -21.68 24.57 -30.50
CA THR A 383 -21.87 24.94 -31.90
C THR A 383 -21.44 23.76 -32.74
N ASP A 384 -22.41 22.90 -33.06
CA ASP A 384 -22.31 21.87 -34.09
C ASP A 384 -21.90 22.51 -35.41
N ASN A 385 -20.65 22.28 -35.79
CA ASN A 385 -20.12 22.64 -37.09
C ASN A 385 -19.71 21.36 -37.82
N SER A 386 -20.69 20.52 -38.17
CA SER A 386 -20.47 19.46 -39.15
C SER A 386 -21.76 19.05 -39.84
N LYS A 387 -21.72 19.22 -41.15
CA LYS A 387 -22.74 18.94 -42.15
C LYS A 387 -23.35 17.55 -41.99
N GLY A 388 -24.66 17.47 -42.18
CA GLY A 388 -25.42 16.23 -42.17
C GLY A 388 -24.96 15.22 -43.22
N THR A 389 -25.00 13.95 -42.83
CA THR A 389 -25.29 12.81 -43.71
C THR A 389 -26.13 11.83 -42.88
N PRO A 390 -27.30 11.38 -43.37
CA PRO A 390 -28.15 10.47 -42.62
C PRO A 390 -27.68 9.02 -42.85
N ILE A 391 -27.55 8.24 -41.78
CA ILE A 391 -27.50 6.77 -41.88
C ILE A 391 -28.65 6.21 -41.06
N GLU A 392 -29.42 5.39 -41.77
CA GLU A 392 -30.66 4.75 -41.38
C GLU A 392 -30.51 3.83 -40.17
N SER A 393 -31.57 3.85 -39.35
CA SER A 393 -31.91 2.87 -38.34
C SER A 393 -32.04 1.46 -38.92
N ASN A 394 -31.46 0.46 -38.27
CA ASN A 394 -32.02 -0.88 -38.23
C ASN A 394 -31.72 -1.55 -36.88
N ILE A 395 -32.82 -1.91 -36.21
CA ILE A 395 -33.11 -2.99 -35.23
C ILE A 395 -31.92 -3.73 -34.62
#